data_AF-A0A9E1LHI3-F1
#
_entry.id   AF-A0A9E1LHI3-F1
#
_cell.length_a   1.000
_cell.length_b   1.000
_cell.length_c   1.000
_cell.angle_alpha   90.00
_cell.angle_beta   90.00
_cell.angle_gamma   90.00
#
_symmetry.space_group_name_H-M   'P 1'
#
loop_
_entity.id
_entity.type
_entity.pdbx_description
1 polymer ?
#
loop_
_entity_poly.entity_id
_entity_poly.type
_entity_poly.pdbx_seq_one_letter_code
_entity_poly.pdbx_strand_id
1 'polypeptide(L)'
;MFQLFLVAFMSIFLAGCGGGGGSSSIGTEEALVATESELTGKVIDGYISGATVCLDLNNNYTCDPDEPSALSGAGGSYTFTYEGTIPEGIQILADIPIGAVDEDLGVVDKPYSMLAPAAHPEVVTPLTTLVSQEIQSSAGQLTPEEAEKSVKLMLNIDESDSLLGNDFVANEDTDLQATATFVAEVLAVAKDAITKNPATSELTSAQISKASVQTAKSITSDLIASGSSISLAIEDVAMEVTTVVTGQINNIVAASKSGDGEVVSLIQEIKEGNLIILSEGGNEIDEGGSIEYREGLEMEFVYFPDAVEGQLVNITSAGNERVAMLVYDGPRADTWVPIDWDDDVEYRIADTGKWTLTSDLESTGTKISENCAIFYETGIIEPSSEICFIRKDVSGKQVRDIVPDFCSDGQGGVLEGCDPLADLPSDSFVYDASLTIAENEFGGEYILWGGDGWGGYLAAYANEDQTIQGFIDGFLGEPNRYASKGDDCNTAFRIKSYDTEDRSGLIEWADASDRDCNVGFVWADADTTETLPFTVEEVGSETILKTRTPVVLRVNNPDERDPYLIFGQAPNLLGEDEDGIYSGSFAPSGYKLTYAFTGNVDYAIFASRVFVDFMLEQAGDPEFPYEEFLDD
;
A
#
# COMPACT_ATOMS: atom_id res chain seq x y z
N MET A 1 -7.92 -4.77 -10.36
CA MET A 1 -8.16 -3.85 -11.50
C MET A 1 -9.60 -3.37 -11.35
N PHE A 2 -9.91 -2.08 -11.48
CA PHE A 2 -11.26 -1.57 -11.18
C PHE A 2 -12.19 -1.72 -12.41
N GLN A 3 -13.26 -2.52 -12.30
CA GLN A 3 -14.28 -2.70 -13.36
C GLN A 3 -15.70 -2.57 -12.80
N LEU A 4 -16.69 -2.17 -13.62
CA LEU A 4 -17.97 -1.71 -13.10
C LEU A 4 -19.13 -1.65 -14.14
N PHE A 5 -20.24 -2.37 -13.89
CA PHE A 5 -21.35 -2.54 -14.85
C PHE A 5 -22.74 -2.13 -14.30
N LEU A 6 -23.78 -2.17 -15.17
CA LEU A 6 -24.99 -1.33 -15.15
C LEU A 6 -26.29 -2.08 -15.43
N VAL A 7 -27.39 -1.89 -14.64
CA VAL A 7 -28.81 -1.77 -15.09
C VAL A 7 -29.65 -0.93 -14.08
N ALA A 8 -30.67 -0.25 -14.61
CA ALA A 8 -31.48 0.80 -14.00
C ALA A 8 -32.76 0.33 -13.26
N PHE A 9 -33.22 1.08 -12.23
CA PHE A 9 -34.66 1.40 -12.09
C PHE A 9 -35.01 2.62 -11.18
N MET A 10 -35.60 3.64 -11.81
CA MET A 10 -36.75 4.50 -11.42
C MET A 10 -36.95 5.01 -9.97
N SER A 11 -37.04 6.35 -9.91
CA SER A 11 -37.33 7.26 -8.79
C SER A 11 -38.65 7.07 -8.02
N ILE A 12 -38.67 7.40 -6.71
CA ILE A 12 -39.80 8.09 -6.03
C ILE A 12 -39.28 9.06 -4.93
N PHE A 13 -39.72 10.33 -5.02
CA PHE A 13 -39.61 11.38 -3.98
C PHE A 13 -40.49 11.09 -2.75
N LEU A 14 -40.08 11.52 -1.54
CA LEU A 14 -40.77 12.60 -0.81
C LEU A 14 -40.06 13.01 0.50
N ALA A 15 -40.17 14.32 0.77
CA ALA A 15 -39.65 15.06 1.90
C ALA A 15 -40.30 14.75 3.26
N GLY A 16 -39.51 14.94 4.33
CA GLY A 16 -39.97 15.03 5.71
C GLY A 16 -39.23 16.13 6.47
N CYS A 17 -39.90 17.27 6.65
CA CYS A 17 -39.49 18.41 7.45
C CYS A 17 -39.86 18.22 8.94
N GLY A 18 -38.99 18.64 9.85
CA GLY A 18 -39.32 18.94 11.25
C GLY A 18 -38.03 19.05 12.08
N GLY A 19 -37.65 20.14 12.76
CA GLY A 19 -38.39 21.31 13.24
C GLY A 19 -38.36 21.32 14.77
N GLY A 20 -37.62 22.26 15.39
CA GLY A 20 -37.72 22.50 16.84
C GLY A 20 -36.55 23.30 17.41
N GLY A 21 -36.74 24.61 17.62
CA GLY A 21 -35.76 25.52 18.20
C GLY A 21 -35.85 25.67 19.73
N GLY A 22 -34.89 26.40 20.31
CA GLY A 22 -35.04 26.92 21.68
C GLY A 22 -33.77 27.44 22.36
N SER A 23 -33.68 28.77 22.43
CA SER A 23 -33.17 29.57 23.55
C SER A 23 -31.66 29.82 23.70
N SER A 24 -31.27 31.06 23.39
CA SER A 24 -30.05 31.71 23.86
C SER A 24 -30.09 31.99 25.37
N SER A 25 -28.95 31.80 26.04
CA SER A 25 -28.62 32.42 27.32
C SER A 25 -27.19 32.95 27.31
N ILE A 26 -27.03 34.25 27.56
CA ILE A 26 -25.76 34.97 27.70
C ILE A 26 -25.40 35.02 29.20
N GLY A 27 -24.11 34.81 29.51
CA GLY A 27 -23.44 34.93 30.80
C GLY A 27 -22.74 33.61 31.12
N THR A 28 -21.43 33.51 31.27
CA THR A 28 -20.44 34.34 31.97
C THR A 28 -19.05 33.85 31.54
N GLU A 29 -18.04 34.74 31.48
CA GLU A 29 -16.63 34.36 31.29
C GLU A 29 -16.19 33.41 32.43
N GLU A 30 -16.09 32.12 32.15
CA GLU A 30 -15.27 31.19 32.92
C GLU A 30 -13.83 31.32 32.44
N ALA A 31 -12.92 31.48 33.40
CA ALA A 31 -11.49 31.38 33.15
C ALA A 31 -11.20 29.99 32.58
N LEU A 32 -10.59 29.96 31.39
CA LEU A 32 -10.09 28.75 30.76
C LEU A 32 -9.12 28.08 31.73
N VAL A 33 -9.54 26.98 32.34
CA VAL A 33 -8.63 26.03 33.00
C VAL A 33 -7.85 25.40 31.84
N ALA A 34 -6.58 25.77 31.68
CA ALA A 34 -5.70 25.04 30.78
C ALA A 34 -5.67 23.58 31.26
N THR A 35 -6.10 22.66 30.40
CA THR A 35 -5.98 21.22 30.64
C THR A 35 -4.50 20.87 30.50
N GLU A 36 -3.82 20.65 31.62
CA GLU A 36 -2.45 20.14 31.64
C GLU A 36 -2.51 18.61 31.48
N SER A 37 -1.91 18.11 30.40
CA SER A 37 -1.80 16.68 30.10
C SER A 37 -0.39 16.22 30.50
N GLU A 38 -0.28 15.29 31.45
CA GLU A 38 0.98 14.66 31.81
C GLU A 38 1.19 13.41 30.94
N LEU A 39 2.30 13.38 30.19
CA LEU A 39 2.68 12.27 29.34
C LEU A 39 3.83 11.52 30.03
N THR A 40 3.62 10.24 30.31
CA THR A 40 4.57 9.37 31.02
C THR A 40 4.64 8.02 30.34
N GLY A 41 5.85 7.49 30.19
CA GLY A 41 6.05 6.17 29.60
C GLY A 41 7.50 5.70 29.68
N LYS A 42 7.85 4.77 28.80
CA LYS A 42 9.20 4.22 28.64
C LYS A 42 9.64 4.15 27.18
N VAL A 43 10.94 4.29 26.92
CA VAL A 43 11.56 3.97 25.63
C VAL A 43 12.12 2.54 25.67
N ILE A 44 11.70 1.67 24.74
CA ILE A 44 11.95 0.21 24.78
C ILE A 44 12.34 -0.36 23.39
N ASP A 45 13.61 -0.71 23.21
CA ASP A 45 14.15 -1.78 22.34
C ASP A 45 14.64 -2.90 23.27
N GLY A 46 15.76 -2.67 23.96
CA GLY A 46 15.86 -2.84 25.41
C GLY A 46 15.49 -1.54 26.11
N TYR A 47 15.44 -1.48 27.44
CA TYR A 47 15.16 -0.18 28.10
C TYR A 47 16.26 0.85 27.75
N ILE A 48 15.88 1.98 27.14
CA ILE A 48 16.85 2.98 26.65
C ILE A 48 16.92 4.19 27.56
N SER A 49 18.10 4.43 28.15
CA SER A 49 18.41 5.66 28.90
C SER A 49 19.23 6.65 28.07
N GLY A 50 18.94 7.95 28.20
CA GLY A 50 19.64 9.02 27.50
C GLY A 50 19.05 9.42 26.14
N ALA A 51 17.87 8.91 25.77
CA ALA A 51 17.10 9.39 24.62
C ALA A 51 16.41 10.72 24.96
N THR A 52 16.27 11.61 23.98
CA THR A 52 15.41 12.80 24.11
C THR A 52 14.01 12.43 23.65
N VAL A 53 13.04 12.49 24.55
CA VAL A 53 11.63 12.18 24.26
C VAL A 53 10.85 13.48 24.20
N CYS A 54 10.12 13.73 23.12
CA CYS A 54 9.33 14.94 22.92
C CYS A 54 7.96 14.63 22.32
N LEU A 55 7.04 15.59 22.44
CA LEU A 55 5.80 15.60 21.66
C LEU A 55 6.08 16.32 20.34
N ASP A 56 6.17 15.58 19.24
CA ASP A 56 6.46 16.07 17.89
C ASP A 56 5.20 16.76 17.32
N LEU A 57 5.04 18.03 17.65
CA LEU A 57 3.83 18.82 17.38
C LEU A 57 3.68 19.20 15.90
N ASN A 58 4.76 19.11 15.14
CA ASN A 58 4.77 19.42 13.71
C ASN A 58 5.01 18.18 12.81
N ASN A 59 5.10 16.98 13.40
CA ASN A 59 5.32 15.70 12.71
C ASN A 59 6.55 15.72 11.78
N ASN A 60 7.62 16.40 12.18
CA ASN A 60 8.86 16.53 11.41
C ASN A 60 9.93 15.50 11.79
N TYR A 61 9.65 14.62 12.75
CA TYR A 61 10.50 13.51 13.20
C TYR A 61 11.80 13.98 13.86
N THR A 62 11.79 15.21 14.41
CA THR A 62 12.88 15.75 15.22
C THR A 62 12.33 16.47 16.44
N CYS A 63 13.00 16.33 17.59
CA CYS A 63 12.61 17.08 18.78
C CYS A 63 13.06 18.54 18.65
N ASP A 64 12.10 19.42 18.39
CA ASP A 64 12.35 20.84 18.25
C ASP A 64 12.50 21.55 19.60
N PRO A 65 13.29 22.64 19.70
CA PRO A 65 13.54 23.31 20.97
C PRO A 65 12.30 23.89 21.69
N ASP A 66 11.21 24.12 20.96
CA ASP A 66 9.94 24.63 21.47
C ASP A 66 8.92 23.53 21.81
N GLU A 67 9.28 22.26 21.61
CA GLU A 67 8.43 21.12 21.93
C GLU A 67 8.61 20.63 23.38
N PRO A 68 7.52 20.23 24.06
CA PRO A 68 7.61 19.59 25.36
C PRO A 68 8.49 18.34 25.29
N SER A 69 9.48 18.23 26.18
CA SER A 69 10.44 17.13 26.15
C SER A 69 11.00 16.74 27.51
N ALA A 70 11.55 15.53 27.58
CA ALA A 70 12.29 14.97 28.70
C ALA A 70 13.45 14.08 28.21
N LEU A 71 14.43 13.82 29.08
CA LEU A 71 15.42 12.77 28.84
C LEU A 71 14.96 11.47 29.47
N SER A 72 15.09 10.36 28.75
CA SER A 72 14.79 9.04 29.30
C SER A 72 15.82 8.65 30.37
N GLY A 73 15.32 8.18 31.51
CA GLY A 73 16.11 7.76 32.66
C GLY A 73 16.36 6.24 32.70
N ALA A 74 16.70 5.74 33.89
CA ALA A 74 16.85 4.30 34.12
C ALA A 74 15.52 3.56 33.83
N GLY A 75 15.61 2.34 33.28
CA GLY A 75 14.45 1.57 32.84
C GLY A 75 13.65 2.26 31.73
N GLY A 76 14.28 3.15 30.94
CA GLY A 76 13.67 3.86 29.83
C GLY A 76 12.69 4.98 30.19
N SER A 77 12.48 5.26 31.48
CA SER A 77 11.38 6.11 31.95
C SER A 77 11.48 7.57 31.51
N TYR A 78 10.37 8.16 31.09
CA TYR A 78 10.26 9.59 30.78
C TYR A 78 8.95 10.18 31.31
N THR A 79 8.95 11.48 31.60
CA THR A 79 7.76 12.25 31.99
C THR A 79 7.93 13.71 31.58
N PHE A 80 6.93 14.27 30.88
CA PHE A 80 6.80 15.71 30.62
C PHE A 80 5.33 16.12 30.56
N THR A 81 5.07 17.43 30.60
CA THR A 81 3.71 17.99 30.63
C THR A 81 3.46 18.85 29.39
N TYR A 82 2.24 18.77 28.84
CA TYR A 82 1.77 19.64 27.77
C TYR A 82 0.55 20.43 28.24
N GLU A 83 0.59 21.75 28.08
CA GLU A 83 -0.56 22.62 28.34
C GLU A 83 -1.44 22.69 27.10
N GLY A 84 -2.58 21.99 27.12
CA GLY A 84 -3.54 21.99 26.03
C GLY A 84 -4.11 20.61 25.70
N THR A 85 -4.91 20.57 24.64
CA THR A 85 -5.37 19.34 24.01
C THR A 85 -4.38 18.95 22.93
N ILE A 86 -3.87 17.73 22.98
CA ILE A 86 -3.01 17.18 21.94
C ILE A 86 -3.89 16.91 20.71
N PRO A 87 -3.59 17.49 19.53
CA PRO A 87 -4.31 17.15 18.31
C PRO A 87 -4.19 15.66 17.96
N GLU A 88 -5.19 15.13 17.25
CA GLU A 88 -5.12 13.79 16.68
C GLU A 88 -3.96 13.67 15.68
N GLY A 89 -3.40 12.48 15.53
CA GLY A 89 -2.27 12.23 14.63
C GLY A 89 -0.91 12.76 15.11
N ILE A 90 -0.81 13.41 16.27
CA ILE A 90 0.48 13.81 16.86
C ILE A 90 1.21 12.61 17.46
N GLN A 91 2.53 12.57 17.30
CA GLN A 91 3.40 11.51 17.78
C GLN A 91 4.25 11.95 18.97
N ILE A 92 4.61 10.99 19.82
CA ILE A 92 5.74 11.11 20.73
C ILE A 92 6.95 10.56 20.01
N LEU A 93 8.01 11.34 19.94
CA LEU A 93 9.28 10.97 19.33
C LEU A 93 10.32 10.74 20.42
N ALA A 94 11.00 9.61 20.37
CA ALA A 94 12.26 9.40 21.05
C ALA A 94 13.40 9.51 20.04
N ASP A 95 14.24 10.55 20.16
CA ASP A 95 15.51 10.65 19.45
C ASP A 95 16.61 9.98 20.29
N ILE A 96 17.14 8.87 19.78
CA ILE A 96 18.17 8.05 20.43
C ILE A 96 19.53 8.42 19.84
N PRO A 97 20.36 9.21 20.55
CA PRO A 97 21.66 9.63 20.06
C PRO A 97 22.73 8.55 20.29
N ILE A 98 23.86 8.71 19.59
CA ILE A 98 25.10 8.00 19.95
C ILE A 98 25.46 8.32 21.40
N GLY A 99 25.70 7.29 22.21
CA GLY A 99 26.02 7.41 23.62
C GLY A 99 24.82 7.24 24.58
N ALA A 100 23.60 7.09 24.05
CA ALA A 100 22.51 6.50 24.82
C ALA A 100 22.87 5.06 25.23
N VAL A 101 22.18 4.52 26.24
CA VAL A 101 22.42 3.17 26.74
C VAL A 101 21.14 2.36 26.66
N ASP A 102 21.18 1.34 25.80
CA ASP A 102 20.27 0.21 25.80
C ASP A 102 20.68 -0.76 26.92
N GLU A 103 19.77 -1.12 27.82
CA GLU A 103 20.08 -1.98 28.96
C GLU A 103 20.44 -3.43 28.58
N ASP A 104 20.06 -3.89 27.38
CA ASP A 104 20.34 -5.23 26.86
C ASP A 104 21.63 -5.25 26.00
N LEU A 105 21.77 -4.27 25.09
CA LEU A 105 22.85 -4.21 24.10
C LEU A 105 24.02 -3.30 24.50
N GLY A 106 23.82 -2.39 25.44
CA GLY A 106 24.84 -1.46 25.93
C GLY A 106 24.79 -0.10 25.22
N VAL A 107 25.96 0.49 24.96
CA VAL A 107 26.03 1.85 24.40
C VAL A 107 25.62 1.84 22.93
N VAL A 108 24.65 2.69 22.58
CA VAL A 108 24.19 2.91 21.20
C VAL A 108 25.29 3.61 20.39
N ASP A 109 25.63 3.05 19.23
CA ASP A 109 26.71 3.54 18.34
C ASP A 109 26.21 4.12 17.00
N LYS A 110 24.98 3.79 16.59
CA LYS A 110 24.25 4.42 15.48
C LYS A 110 23.01 5.13 16.03
N PRO A 111 22.78 6.42 15.71
CA PRO A 111 21.58 7.10 16.17
C PRO A 111 20.36 6.63 15.39
N TYR A 112 19.20 6.66 16.02
CA TYR A 112 17.92 6.36 15.39
C TYR A 112 16.77 7.00 16.14
N SER A 113 15.56 6.88 15.60
CA SER A 113 14.37 7.54 16.13
C SER A 113 13.26 6.52 16.26
N MET A 114 12.54 6.57 17.37
CA MET A 114 11.33 5.79 17.59
C MET A 114 10.13 6.71 17.80
N LEU A 115 8.95 6.25 17.42
CA LEU A 115 7.71 6.97 17.56
C LEU A 115 6.68 6.14 18.35
N ALA A 116 5.75 6.83 19.00
CA ALA A 116 4.49 6.25 19.45
C ALA A 116 3.36 7.26 19.25
N PRO A 117 2.11 6.82 19.00
CA PRO A 117 0.98 7.73 18.96
C PRO A 117 0.85 8.45 20.31
N ALA A 118 0.66 9.77 20.32
CA ALA A 118 0.56 10.51 21.58
C ALA A 118 -0.66 10.10 22.44
N ALA A 119 -1.65 9.43 21.84
CA ALA A 119 -2.76 8.79 22.54
C ALA A 119 -2.35 7.54 23.36
N HIS A 120 -1.19 6.95 23.08
CA HIS A 120 -0.63 5.77 23.75
C HIS A 120 0.81 6.05 24.23
N PRO A 121 1.01 6.94 25.22
CA PRO A 121 2.33 7.37 25.66
C PRO A 121 3.10 6.30 26.46
N GLU A 122 2.46 5.21 26.88
CA GLU A 122 3.00 4.28 27.87
C GLU A 122 4.34 3.66 27.43
N VAL A 123 4.49 3.40 26.12
CA VAL A 123 5.70 2.82 25.53
C VAL A 123 6.02 3.49 24.18
N VAL A 124 7.29 3.80 23.98
CA VAL A 124 7.88 4.22 22.69
C VAL A 124 8.84 3.12 22.28
N THR A 125 8.50 2.35 21.25
CA THR A 125 9.20 1.14 20.83
C THR A 125 9.43 1.10 19.31
N PRO A 126 10.31 0.22 18.81
CA PRO A 126 10.44 -0.02 17.37
C PRO A 126 9.11 -0.42 16.71
N LEU A 127 8.25 -1.17 17.41
CA LEU A 127 6.96 -1.61 16.87
C LEU A 127 5.92 -0.49 16.86
N THR A 128 5.83 0.32 17.93
CA THR A 128 4.96 1.52 17.91
C THR A 128 5.43 2.53 16.86
N THR A 129 6.71 2.51 16.50
CA THR A 129 7.26 3.37 15.45
C THR A 129 6.64 3.06 14.10
N LEU A 130 6.46 1.77 13.78
CA LEU A 130 5.81 1.34 12.55
C LEU A 130 4.31 1.70 12.56
N VAL A 131 3.66 1.60 13.72
CA VAL A 131 2.25 2.03 13.90
C VAL A 131 2.10 3.53 13.68
N SER A 132 2.93 4.34 14.33
CA SER A 132 3.00 5.78 14.11
C SER A 132 3.28 6.12 12.65
N GLN A 133 4.21 5.41 12.00
CA GLN A 133 4.51 5.64 10.59
C GLN A 133 3.32 5.31 9.68
N GLU A 134 2.57 4.25 9.96
CA GLU A 134 1.30 3.94 9.28
C GLU A 134 0.28 5.07 9.45
N ILE A 135 0.11 5.63 10.66
CA ILE A 135 -0.73 6.81 10.89
C ILE A 135 -0.27 7.99 10.04
N GLN A 136 1.02 8.30 10.04
CA GLN A 136 1.58 9.42 9.29
C GLN A 136 1.47 9.22 7.76
N SER A 137 1.63 7.99 7.28
CA SER A 137 1.44 7.63 5.87
C SER A 137 -0.01 7.88 5.40
N SER A 138 -0.98 7.75 6.30
CA SER A 138 -2.39 8.12 6.04
C SER A 138 -2.73 9.60 6.30
N ALA A 139 -1.71 10.47 6.42
CA ALA A 139 -1.87 11.87 6.83
C ALA A 139 -2.66 12.05 8.15
N GLY A 140 -2.54 11.11 9.08
CA GLY A 140 -3.22 11.13 10.36
C GLY A 140 -4.68 10.70 10.33
N GLN A 141 -5.19 10.16 9.20
CA GLN A 141 -6.56 9.66 9.10
C GLN A 141 -6.78 8.34 9.86
N LEU A 142 -5.72 7.57 10.11
CA LEU A 142 -5.79 6.32 10.86
C LEU A 142 -5.82 6.55 12.37
N THR A 143 -6.69 5.81 13.05
CA THR A 143 -6.60 5.62 14.50
C THR A 143 -5.39 4.73 14.84
N PRO A 144 -4.85 4.84 16.07
CA PRO A 144 -3.78 3.95 16.52
C PRO A 144 -4.10 2.46 16.38
N GLU A 145 -5.33 2.05 16.71
CA GLU A 145 -5.75 0.66 16.66
C GLU A 145 -5.86 0.12 15.22
N GLU A 146 -6.34 0.92 14.28
CA GLU A 146 -6.39 0.55 12.85
C GLU A 146 -4.97 0.42 12.28
N ALA A 147 -4.09 1.37 12.60
CA ALA A 147 -2.69 1.31 12.20
C ALA A 147 -1.95 0.11 12.82
N GLU A 148 -2.25 -0.23 14.08
CA GLU A 148 -1.73 -1.42 14.75
C GLU A 148 -2.13 -2.71 14.01
N LYS A 149 -3.38 -2.81 13.56
CA LYS A 149 -3.85 -3.96 12.77
C LYS A 149 -3.07 -4.11 11.47
N SER A 150 -2.84 -3.02 10.73
CA SER A 150 -2.04 -3.04 9.50
C SER A 150 -0.60 -3.51 9.75
N VAL A 151 0.04 -2.99 10.80
CA VAL A 151 1.41 -3.38 11.15
C VAL A 151 1.50 -4.84 11.59
N LYS A 152 0.53 -5.37 12.35
CA LYS A 152 0.52 -6.80 12.71
C LYS A 152 0.42 -7.70 11.50
N LEU A 153 -0.45 -7.35 10.54
CA LEU A 153 -0.57 -8.07 9.28
C LEU A 153 0.72 -8.03 8.48
N MET A 154 1.33 -6.85 8.35
CA MET A 154 2.59 -6.62 7.66
C MET A 154 3.75 -7.45 8.24
N LEU A 155 3.86 -7.52 9.57
CA LEU A 155 4.94 -8.19 10.27
C LEU A 155 4.63 -9.65 10.64
N ASN A 156 3.48 -10.17 10.21
CA ASN A 156 3.04 -11.53 10.52
C ASN A 156 2.89 -11.79 12.04
N ILE A 157 2.58 -10.76 12.83
CA ILE A 157 2.38 -10.83 14.29
C ILE A 157 0.97 -11.37 14.60
N ASP A 158 0.82 -12.12 15.69
CA ASP A 158 -0.47 -12.66 16.11
C ASP A 158 -1.44 -11.52 16.47
N GLU A 159 -2.72 -11.64 16.11
CA GLU A 159 -3.71 -10.61 16.41
C GLU A 159 -3.88 -10.36 17.91
N SER A 160 -3.60 -11.37 18.74
CA SER A 160 -3.72 -11.29 20.20
C SER A 160 -2.58 -10.54 20.89
N ASP A 161 -1.43 -10.39 20.22
CA ASP A 161 -0.30 -9.61 20.72
C ASP A 161 -0.60 -8.13 20.55
N SER A 162 -0.35 -7.29 21.56
CA SER A 162 -0.53 -5.83 21.42
C SER A 162 0.79 -5.14 21.11
N LEU A 163 0.79 -4.18 20.20
CA LEU A 163 1.93 -3.31 19.89
C LEU A 163 1.87 -2.00 20.69
N LEU A 164 0.66 -1.50 20.94
CA LEU A 164 0.40 -0.26 21.68
C LEU A 164 0.35 -0.54 23.18
N GLY A 165 1.10 0.23 23.98
CA GLY A 165 1.11 0.09 25.45
C GLY A 165 1.75 -1.21 25.97
N ASN A 166 2.32 -2.05 25.11
CA ASN A 166 2.92 -3.32 25.49
C ASN A 166 4.41 -3.18 25.84
N ASP A 167 4.74 -3.36 27.11
CA ASP A 167 6.12 -3.52 27.59
C ASP A 167 6.53 -4.99 27.43
N PHE A 168 6.92 -5.38 26.21
CA PHE A 168 7.28 -6.77 25.87
C PHE A 168 8.46 -7.30 26.70
N VAL A 169 9.36 -6.41 27.17
CA VAL A 169 10.46 -6.78 28.10
C VAL A 169 9.90 -7.19 29.46
N ALA A 170 9.00 -6.38 30.05
CA ALA A 170 8.38 -6.71 31.33
C ALA A 170 7.44 -7.92 31.25
N ASN A 171 6.83 -8.14 30.09
CA ASN A 171 5.93 -9.26 29.82
C ASN A 171 6.67 -10.57 29.47
N GLU A 172 8.01 -10.54 29.35
CA GLU A 172 8.83 -11.68 28.94
C GLU A 172 8.41 -12.24 27.57
N ASP A 173 7.94 -11.38 26.67
CA ASP A 173 7.52 -11.72 25.32
C ASP A 173 8.74 -11.71 24.39
N THR A 174 9.39 -12.87 24.29
CA THR A 174 10.64 -13.01 23.55
C THR A 174 10.47 -12.86 22.04
N ASP A 175 9.28 -13.13 21.51
CA ASP A 175 9.00 -13.09 20.07
C ASP A 175 8.80 -11.64 19.62
N LEU A 176 8.01 -10.86 20.36
CA LEU A 176 7.92 -9.42 20.12
C LEU A 176 9.25 -8.71 20.41
N GLN A 177 9.98 -9.10 21.45
CA GLN A 177 11.31 -8.51 21.71
C GLN A 177 12.27 -8.74 20.54
N ALA A 178 12.34 -9.97 20.00
CA ALA A 178 13.18 -10.27 18.85
C ALA A 178 12.76 -9.45 17.61
N THR A 179 11.46 -9.31 17.38
CA THR A 179 10.93 -8.48 16.28
C THR A 179 11.26 -7.00 16.48
N ALA A 180 11.09 -6.47 17.69
CA ALA A 180 11.41 -5.09 18.02
C ALA A 180 12.91 -4.79 17.81
N THR A 181 13.80 -5.65 18.30
CA THR A 181 15.26 -5.48 18.10
C THR A 181 15.65 -5.55 16.64
N PHE A 182 15.02 -6.42 15.85
CA PHE A 182 15.22 -6.44 14.40
C PHE A 182 14.82 -5.10 13.76
N VAL A 183 13.63 -4.58 14.07
CA VAL A 183 13.15 -3.28 13.56
C VAL A 183 14.06 -2.12 14.02
N ALA A 184 14.56 -2.16 15.26
CA ALA A 184 15.49 -1.16 15.79
C ALA A 184 16.80 -1.13 14.98
N GLU A 185 17.36 -2.29 14.65
CA GLU A 185 18.57 -2.35 13.81
C GLU A 185 18.29 -1.81 12.41
N VAL A 186 17.15 -2.15 11.79
CA VAL A 186 16.75 -1.61 10.48
C VAL A 186 16.63 -0.08 10.55
N LEU A 187 15.98 0.48 11.57
CA LEU A 187 15.88 1.93 11.80
C LEU A 187 17.27 2.59 11.91
N ALA A 188 18.17 1.98 12.69
CA ALA A 188 19.51 2.50 12.92
C ALA A 188 20.41 2.42 11.67
N VAL A 189 20.38 1.31 10.95
CA VAL A 189 21.15 1.15 9.71
C VAL A 189 20.60 2.05 8.62
N ALA A 190 19.28 2.13 8.46
CA ALA A 190 18.66 3.01 7.47
C ALA A 190 19.07 4.47 7.71
N LYS A 191 18.95 4.97 8.96
CA LYS A 191 19.37 6.34 9.30
C LYS A 191 20.86 6.58 9.04
N ASP A 192 21.72 5.63 9.41
CA ASP A 192 23.16 5.73 9.18
C ASP A 192 23.51 5.74 7.67
N ALA A 193 22.92 4.84 6.88
CA ALA A 193 23.13 4.73 5.45
C ALA A 193 22.64 5.97 4.69
N ILE A 194 21.43 6.45 5.00
CA ILE A 194 20.86 7.68 4.42
C ILE A 194 21.73 8.89 4.77
N THR A 195 22.12 9.04 6.04
CA THR A 195 22.92 10.18 6.52
C THR A 195 24.31 10.23 5.86
N LYS A 196 24.93 9.07 5.62
CA LYS A 196 26.27 8.98 5.02
C LYS A 196 26.27 9.11 3.50
N ASN A 197 25.13 8.94 2.84
CA ASN A 197 25.05 8.98 1.39
C ASN A 197 25.20 10.44 0.87
N PRO A 198 26.11 10.73 -0.07
CA PRO A 198 26.28 12.09 -0.59
C PRO A 198 25.03 12.71 -1.25
N ALA A 199 24.12 11.89 -1.77
CA ALA A 199 22.88 12.35 -2.41
C ALA A 199 21.94 13.08 -1.43
N THR A 200 22.05 12.82 -0.13
CA THR A 200 21.19 13.42 0.91
C THR A 200 21.76 14.71 1.48
N SER A 201 22.87 15.22 0.93
CA SER A 201 23.57 16.40 1.45
C SER A 201 22.75 17.71 1.44
N GLU A 202 21.68 17.77 0.63
CA GLU A 202 20.75 18.89 0.59
C GLU A 202 19.53 18.71 1.51
N LEU A 203 19.35 17.54 2.13
CA LEU A 203 18.25 17.27 3.04
C LEU A 203 18.53 17.84 4.44
N THR A 204 17.46 18.27 5.11
CA THR A 204 17.49 18.67 6.52
C THR A 204 17.54 17.44 7.44
N SER A 205 17.93 17.65 8.71
CA SER A 205 17.91 16.57 9.71
C SER A 205 16.51 16.00 9.97
N ALA A 206 15.48 16.83 9.86
CA ALA A 206 14.07 16.42 9.92
C ALA A 206 13.72 15.49 8.75
N GLN A 207 14.01 15.92 7.51
CA GLN A 207 13.80 15.10 6.31
C GLN A 207 14.56 13.77 6.39
N ILE A 208 15.82 13.77 6.84
CA ILE A 208 16.59 12.53 7.01
C ILE A 208 15.93 11.63 8.05
N SER A 209 15.51 12.15 9.20
CA SER A 209 14.90 11.34 10.27
C SER A 209 13.58 10.73 9.81
N LYS A 210 12.74 11.51 9.12
CA LYS A 210 11.48 11.05 8.52
C LYS A 210 11.70 9.98 7.45
N ALA A 211 12.58 10.25 6.50
CA ALA A 211 12.96 9.30 5.45
C ALA A 211 13.50 7.99 6.04
N SER A 212 14.29 8.07 7.12
CA SER A 212 14.84 6.88 7.78
C SER A 212 13.77 5.98 8.35
N VAL A 213 12.74 6.54 9.00
CA VAL A 213 11.62 5.75 9.54
C VAL A 213 10.75 5.17 8.42
N GLN A 214 10.44 5.97 7.40
CA GLN A 214 9.67 5.52 6.22
C GLN A 214 10.38 4.37 5.49
N THR A 215 11.67 4.53 5.20
CA THR A 215 12.49 3.50 4.55
C THR A 215 12.64 2.27 5.44
N ALA A 216 12.84 2.44 6.75
CA ALA A 216 12.94 1.31 7.66
C ALA A 216 11.66 0.47 7.70
N LYS A 217 10.48 1.10 7.66
CA LYS A 217 9.21 0.39 7.53
C LYS A 217 9.15 -0.43 6.24
N SER A 218 9.44 0.17 5.08
CA SER A 218 9.46 -0.54 3.80
C SER A 218 10.42 -1.73 3.83
N ILE A 219 11.67 -1.52 4.24
CA ILE A 219 12.70 -2.56 4.28
C ILE A 219 12.35 -3.65 5.29
N THR A 220 11.77 -3.29 6.44
CA THR A 220 11.30 -4.29 7.42
C THR A 220 10.26 -5.20 6.78
N SER A 221 9.32 -4.62 6.01
CA SER A 221 8.35 -5.38 5.21
C SER A 221 9.07 -6.35 4.28
N ASP A 222 10.01 -5.85 3.49
CA ASP A 222 10.67 -6.60 2.42
C ASP A 222 11.60 -7.69 2.97
N LEU A 223 12.27 -7.44 4.09
CA LEU A 223 13.12 -8.41 4.75
C LEU A 223 12.30 -9.53 5.37
N ILE A 224 11.26 -9.21 6.12
CA ILE A 224 10.32 -10.23 6.63
C ILE A 224 9.69 -10.98 5.45
N ALA A 225 9.35 -10.24 4.40
CA ALA A 225 8.85 -10.76 3.13
C ALA A 225 9.89 -11.41 2.23
N SER A 226 11.16 -11.55 2.61
CA SER A 226 12.15 -12.38 1.89
C SER A 226 12.53 -13.66 2.63
N GLY A 227 11.92 -13.91 3.78
CA GLY A 227 12.18 -15.10 4.59
C GLY A 227 13.50 -14.96 5.34
N SER A 228 14.06 -13.74 5.33
CA SER A 228 15.09 -13.32 6.25
C SER A 228 14.55 -13.52 7.64
N SER A 229 14.92 -14.65 8.25
CA SER A 229 14.50 -14.95 9.61
C SER A 229 14.89 -13.78 10.50
N ILE A 230 14.04 -13.44 11.47
CA ILE A 230 14.38 -12.58 12.62
C ILE A 230 15.67 -13.09 13.34
N SER A 231 16.15 -14.30 13.00
CA SER A 231 17.43 -14.88 13.42
C SER A 231 18.66 -14.55 12.56
N LEU A 232 18.56 -13.66 11.57
CA LEU A 232 19.74 -13.17 10.85
C LEU A 232 20.74 -12.55 11.84
N ALA A 233 22.03 -12.72 11.55
CA ALA A 233 23.03 -11.93 12.26
C ALA A 233 22.78 -10.46 11.93
N ILE A 234 22.86 -9.59 12.94
CA ILE A 234 22.73 -8.12 12.81
C ILE A 234 23.60 -7.58 11.67
N GLU A 235 24.75 -8.19 11.43
CA GLU A 235 25.69 -7.83 10.36
C GLU A 235 25.12 -8.09 8.95
N ASP A 236 24.36 -9.18 8.77
CA ASP A 236 23.71 -9.50 7.49
C ASP A 236 22.54 -8.54 7.23
N VAL A 237 21.73 -8.27 8.27
CA VAL A 237 20.66 -7.25 8.21
C VAL A 237 21.24 -5.89 7.80
N ALA A 238 22.36 -5.49 8.42
CA ALA A 238 22.97 -4.22 8.10
C ALA A 238 23.45 -4.12 6.64
N MET A 239 23.98 -5.21 6.06
CA MET A 239 24.39 -5.25 4.66
C MET A 239 23.20 -5.16 3.71
N GLU A 240 22.13 -5.91 3.98
CA GLU A 240 20.92 -5.88 3.16
C GLU A 240 20.25 -4.51 3.20
N VAL A 241 20.02 -3.96 4.39
CA VAL A 241 19.42 -2.62 4.57
C VAL A 241 20.28 -1.56 3.85
N THR A 242 21.61 -1.61 4.00
CA THR A 242 22.50 -0.64 3.32
C THR A 242 22.40 -0.77 1.79
N THR A 243 22.29 -1.99 1.28
CA THR A 243 22.18 -2.26 -0.17
C THR A 243 20.87 -1.70 -0.71
N VAL A 244 19.74 -1.97 -0.06
CA VAL A 244 18.42 -1.45 -0.45
C VAL A 244 18.39 0.07 -0.38
N VAL A 245 18.82 0.66 0.74
CA VAL A 245 18.89 2.14 0.90
C VAL A 245 19.76 2.77 -0.19
N THR A 246 20.89 2.17 -0.54
CA THR A 246 21.79 2.71 -1.55
C THR A 246 21.17 2.62 -2.95
N GLY A 247 20.46 1.53 -3.25
CA GLY A 247 19.74 1.35 -4.51
C GLY A 247 18.59 2.34 -4.68
N GLN A 248 17.88 2.65 -3.59
CA GLN A 248 16.70 3.53 -3.59
C GLN A 248 17.01 4.98 -3.19
N ILE A 249 18.27 5.35 -3.01
CA ILE A 249 18.60 6.64 -2.37
C ILE A 249 18.02 7.85 -3.11
N ASN A 250 17.97 7.77 -4.43
CA ASN A 250 17.40 8.81 -5.26
C ASN A 250 15.88 8.96 -5.03
N ASN A 251 15.15 7.84 -4.97
CA ASN A 251 13.72 7.83 -4.64
C ASN A 251 13.46 8.34 -3.21
N ILE A 252 14.33 7.99 -2.25
CA ILE A 252 14.27 8.51 -0.87
C ILE A 252 14.42 10.03 -0.86
N VAL A 253 15.38 10.57 -1.63
CA VAL A 253 15.56 12.01 -1.77
C VAL A 253 14.35 12.65 -2.43
N ALA A 254 13.78 12.04 -3.47
CA ALA A 254 12.60 12.54 -4.17
C ALA A 254 11.36 12.58 -3.28
N ALA A 255 11.08 11.51 -2.54
CA ALA A 255 10.04 11.47 -1.52
C ALA A 255 10.24 12.55 -0.43
N SER A 256 11.49 12.78 -0.01
CA SER A 256 11.82 13.81 0.99
C SER A 256 11.65 15.23 0.45
N LYS A 257 11.98 15.46 -0.83
CA LYS A 257 11.89 16.76 -1.49
C LYS A 257 10.47 17.08 -1.96
N SER A 258 9.63 16.09 -2.23
CA SER A 258 8.21 16.30 -2.57
C SER A 258 7.43 16.90 -1.40
N GLY A 259 7.81 16.57 -0.16
CA GLY A 259 7.27 17.15 1.07
C GLY A 259 6.04 16.40 1.59
N ASP A 260 5.44 16.90 2.68
CA ASP A 260 4.39 16.19 3.42
C ASP A 260 3.01 16.25 2.76
N GLY A 261 2.84 17.20 1.83
CA GLY A 261 1.59 17.45 1.14
C GLY A 261 0.50 18.09 2.01
N GLU A 262 -0.67 18.24 1.43
CA GLU A 262 -1.85 18.84 2.05
C GLU A 262 -3.13 18.12 1.61
N VAL A 263 -4.10 18.09 2.53
CA VAL A 263 -5.47 17.63 2.24
C VAL A 263 -6.14 18.69 1.39
N VAL A 264 -6.56 18.31 0.18
CA VAL A 264 -7.28 19.19 -0.74
C VAL A 264 -8.60 18.57 -1.17
N SER A 265 -9.51 19.42 -1.61
CA SER A 265 -10.84 19.03 -2.05
C SER A 265 -10.76 18.22 -3.34
N LEU A 266 -10.88 16.88 -3.27
CA LEU A 266 -10.85 15.99 -4.44
C LEU A 266 -11.90 16.37 -5.47
N ILE A 267 -13.09 16.80 -5.02
CA ILE A 267 -14.16 17.26 -5.92
C ILE A 267 -13.73 18.45 -6.80
N GLN A 268 -12.80 19.29 -6.35
CA GLN A 268 -12.29 20.40 -7.17
C GLN A 268 -11.34 19.87 -8.23
N GLU A 269 -10.40 19.02 -7.84
CA GLU A 269 -9.39 18.45 -8.74
C GLU A 269 -10.04 17.66 -9.90
N ILE A 270 -11.03 16.82 -9.59
CA ILE A 270 -11.69 16.01 -10.63
C ILE A 270 -12.64 16.83 -11.51
N LYS A 271 -13.21 17.94 -11.01
CA LYS A 271 -14.06 18.80 -11.83
C LYS A 271 -13.28 19.65 -12.82
N GLU A 272 -12.02 19.92 -12.52
CA GLU A 272 -11.12 20.67 -13.37
C GLU A 272 -10.30 19.75 -14.29
N GLY A 273 -10.34 18.44 -14.05
CA GLY A 273 -9.56 17.45 -14.82
C GLY A 273 -8.07 17.55 -14.50
N ASN A 274 -7.75 17.96 -13.28
CA ASN A 274 -6.38 18.18 -12.86
C ASN A 274 -5.70 16.88 -12.45
N LEU A 275 -6.44 15.85 -12.01
CA LEU A 275 -5.88 14.58 -11.58
C LEU A 275 -5.76 13.59 -12.75
N ILE A 276 -4.55 13.13 -12.98
CA ILE A 276 -4.20 12.10 -13.96
C ILE A 276 -3.58 10.92 -13.21
N ILE A 277 -3.94 9.72 -13.63
CA ILE A 277 -3.30 8.48 -13.20
C ILE A 277 -2.46 7.99 -14.38
N LEU A 278 -1.17 7.77 -14.14
CA LEU A 278 -0.22 7.19 -15.10
C LEU A 278 0.20 5.81 -14.61
N SER A 279 0.24 4.83 -15.48
CA SER A 279 0.80 3.50 -15.22
C SER A 279 1.52 3.00 -16.47
N GLU A 280 2.48 2.10 -16.31
CA GLU A 280 2.93 1.28 -17.43
C GLU A 280 2.11 -0.01 -17.45
N GLY A 281 1.73 -0.44 -18.64
CA GLY A 281 0.91 -1.63 -18.82
C GLY A 281 0.96 -2.16 -20.24
N GLY A 282 0.34 -3.32 -20.43
CA GLY A 282 0.21 -3.94 -21.74
C GLY A 282 -1.24 -4.19 -22.08
N ASN A 283 -1.63 -3.84 -23.31
CA ASN A 283 -3.00 -4.02 -23.79
C ASN A 283 -3.02 -4.61 -25.20
N GLU A 284 -4.13 -5.26 -25.52
CA GLU A 284 -4.45 -5.67 -26.87
C GLU A 284 -4.87 -4.44 -27.71
N ILE A 285 -4.18 -4.22 -28.84
CA ILE A 285 -4.48 -3.11 -29.76
C ILE A 285 -4.74 -3.60 -31.20
N ASP A 286 -5.66 -2.94 -31.90
CA ASP A 286 -5.93 -3.22 -33.33
C ASP A 286 -4.92 -2.51 -34.24
N GLU A 287 -4.02 -3.27 -34.87
CA GLU A 287 -3.04 -2.77 -35.84
C GLU A 287 -3.45 -3.00 -37.31
N GLY A 288 -4.69 -2.68 -37.66
CA GLY A 288 -5.17 -2.73 -39.05
C GLY A 288 -5.82 -4.06 -39.42
N GLY A 289 -6.60 -4.61 -38.50
CA GLY A 289 -7.33 -5.87 -38.61
C GLY A 289 -6.65 -7.06 -37.93
N SER A 290 -5.59 -6.82 -37.16
CA SER A 290 -4.92 -7.80 -36.29
C SER A 290 -4.83 -7.25 -34.88
N ILE A 291 -5.27 -8.04 -33.91
CA ILE A 291 -5.15 -7.73 -32.48
C ILE A 291 -3.77 -8.19 -32.03
N GLU A 292 -3.04 -7.28 -31.40
CA GLU A 292 -1.66 -7.46 -31.01
C GLU A 292 -1.46 -6.92 -29.59
N TYR A 293 -0.83 -7.69 -28.71
CA TYR A 293 -0.44 -7.22 -27.38
C TYR A 293 0.76 -6.27 -27.49
N ARG A 294 0.66 -5.10 -26.88
CA ARG A 294 1.71 -4.07 -26.86
C ARG A 294 1.82 -3.48 -25.46
N GLU A 295 3.04 -3.08 -25.11
CA GLU A 295 3.31 -2.31 -23.91
C GLU A 295 3.29 -0.81 -24.22
N GLY A 296 2.96 -0.01 -23.21
CA GLY A 296 2.93 1.44 -23.32
C GLY A 296 2.70 2.15 -21.99
N LEU A 297 2.77 3.47 -22.06
CA LEU A 297 2.34 4.35 -20.97
C LEU A 297 0.83 4.50 -21.03
N GLU A 298 0.13 3.96 -20.05
CA GLU A 298 -1.29 4.15 -19.84
C GLU A 298 -1.54 5.45 -19.09
N MET A 299 -2.60 6.14 -19.49
CA MET A 299 -3.05 7.36 -18.86
C MET A 299 -4.57 7.35 -18.71
N GLU A 300 -5.02 7.50 -17.47
CA GLU A 300 -6.43 7.66 -17.11
C GLU A 300 -6.72 9.10 -16.66
N PHE A 301 -7.78 9.69 -17.21
CA PHE A 301 -8.22 11.04 -16.89
C PHE A 301 -9.35 11.04 -15.87
N VAL A 302 -9.07 11.57 -14.67
CA VAL A 302 -10.10 11.75 -13.64
C VAL A 302 -10.82 13.09 -13.86
N TYR A 303 -11.78 13.10 -14.79
CA TYR A 303 -12.56 14.29 -15.15
C TYR A 303 -14.08 14.11 -15.00
N PHE A 304 -14.66 14.73 -13.98
CA PHE A 304 -16.08 14.67 -13.65
C PHE A 304 -16.65 16.07 -13.36
N PRO A 305 -16.88 16.91 -14.38
CA PRO A 305 -17.26 18.32 -14.21
C PRO A 305 -18.61 18.51 -13.50
N ASP A 306 -19.51 17.54 -13.66
CA ASP A 306 -20.84 17.53 -13.04
C ASP A 306 -20.86 16.90 -11.64
N ALA A 307 -19.70 16.45 -11.13
CA ALA A 307 -19.59 15.89 -9.79
C ALA A 307 -20.04 16.90 -8.73
N VAL A 308 -20.74 16.39 -7.72
CA VAL A 308 -21.21 17.15 -6.56
C VAL A 308 -20.80 16.43 -5.29
N GLU A 309 -20.15 17.16 -4.39
CA GLU A 309 -19.73 16.68 -3.07
C GLU A 309 -20.84 15.90 -2.37
N GLY A 310 -20.51 14.69 -1.92
CA GLY A 310 -21.40 13.81 -1.18
C GLY A 310 -22.55 13.20 -1.98
N GLN A 311 -22.66 13.48 -3.28
CA GLN A 311 -23.55 12.76 -4.18
C GLN A 311 -22.82 11.61 -4.86
N LEU A 312 -23.57 10.57 -5.23
CA LEU A 312 -23.04 9.51 -6.07
C LEU A 312 -22.74 10.10 -7.45
N VAL A 313 -21.47 10.05 -7.80
CA VAL A 313 -20.93 10.34 -9.12
C VAL A 313 -20.61 8.99 -9.72
N ASN A 314 -21.11 8.73 -10.93
CA ASN A 314 -20.71 7.54 -11.64
C ASN A 314 -19.33 7.80 -12.25
N ILE A 315 -18.28 7.77 -11.43
CA ILE A 315 -16.90 7.94 -11.91
C ILE A 315 -16.40 6.71 -12.66
N THR A 316 -17.11 5.61 -12.46
CA THR A 316 -16.82 4.26 -12.91
C THR A 316 -17.54 3.94 -14.23
N SER A 317 -18.34 4.87 -14.79
CA SER A 317 -19.06 4.71 -16.05
C SER A 317 -18.68 5.72 -17.13
N ALA A 318 -17.48 6.28 -17.08
CA ALA A 318 -16.95 6.92 -18.27
C ALA A 318 -16.51 5.82 -19.24
N GLY A 319 -17.48 5.22 -19.94
CA GLY A 319 -17.21 4.16 -20.90
C GLY A 319 -16.14 4.59 -21.90
N ASN A 320 -15.23 3.67 -22.22
CA ASN A 320 -14.47 3.55 -23.47
C ASN A 320 -13.64 4.77 -23.96
N GLU A 321 -13.64 5.92 -23.27
CA GLU A 321 -13.19 7.20 -23.84
C GLU A 321 -12.21 7.99 -22.95
N ARG A 322 -11.78 7.43 -21.80
CA ARG A 322 -10.97 8.18 -20.81
C ARG A 322 -9.69 7.49 -20.34
N VAL A 323 -9.36 6.37 -20.97
CA VAL A 323 -8.05 5.73 -20.82
C VAL A 323 -7.40 5.66 -22.20
N ALA A 324 -6.15 6.06 -22.26
CA ALA A 324 -5.35 6.00 -23.47
C ALA A 324 -4.00 5.39 -23.17
N MET A 325 -3.43 4.69 -24.15
CA MET A 325 -2.08 4.15 -24.09
C MET A 325 -1.22 4.82 -25.15
N LEU A 326 -0.05 5.32 -24.74
CA LEU A 326 1.03 5.68 -25.66
C LEU A 326 1.82 4.41 -25.96
N VAL A 327 1.68 3.90 -27.19
CA VAL A 327 2.33 2.65 -27.59
C VAL A 327 3.83 2.87 -27.79
N TYR A 328 4.66 2.05 -27.14
CA TYR A 328 6.12 2.19 -27.20
C TYR A 328 6.74 1.63 -28.49
N ASP A 329 6.14 0.60 -29.10
CA ASP A 329 6.72 -0.07 -30.25
C ASP A 329 5.71 -0.46 -31.34
N GLY A 330 6.23 -1.07 -32.41
CA GLY A 330 5.42 -1.56 -33.51
C GLY A 330 4.89 -0.47 -34.47
N PRO A 331 3.94 -0.83 -35.35
CA PRO A 331 3.33 0.07 -36.33
C PRO A 331 2.65 1.32 -35.76
N ARG A 332 2.26 1.29 -34.47
CA ARG A 332 1.63 2.41 -33.75
C ARG A 332 2.55 3.08 -32.72
N ALA A 333 3.86 2.79 -32.74
CA ALA A 333 4.83 3.46 -31.86
C ALA A 333 4.66 4.98 -31.87
N ASP A 334 4.83 5.61 -30.72
CA ASP A 334 4.69 7.05 -30.50
C ASP A 334 3.29 7.57 -30.88
N THR A 335 2.24 6.76 -30.65
CA THR A 335 0.85 7.14 -30.91
C THR A 335 -0.05 6.81 -29.72
N TRP A 336 -0.88 7.78 -29.33
CA TRP A 336 -1.94 7.58 -28.35
C TRP A 336 -3.10 6.79 -28.96
N VAL A 337 -3.50 5.70 -28.30
CA VAL A 337 -4.64 4.87 -28.69
C VAL A 337 -5.61 4.73 -27.53
N PRO A 338 -6.94 4.76 -27.75
CA PRO A 338 -7.88 4.39 -26.70
C PRO A 338 -7.72 2.90 -26.38
N ILE A 339 -7.79 2.57 -25.08
CA ILE A 339 -7.78 1.18 -24.61
C ILE A 339 -9.08 0.90 -23.85
N ASP A 340 -9.54 -0.35 -23.94
CA ASP A 340 -10.70 -0.84 -23.22
C ASP A 340 -10.22 -1.81 -22.15
N TRP A 341 -10.55 -1.54 -20.89
CA TRP A 341 -10.17 -2.38 -19.76
C TRP A 341 -11.22 -3.47 -19.47
N ASP A 342 -12.34 -3.53 -20.21
CA ASP A 342 -13.46 -4.45 -19.95
C ASP A 342 -13.15 -5.95 -20.15
N ASP A 343 -11.95 -6.31 -20.59
CA ASP A 343 -11.60 -7.71 -20.89
C ASP A 343 -11.04 -8.52 -19.70
N ASP A 344 -10.72 -7.88 -18.56
CA ASP A 344 -10.27 -8.59 -17.36
C ASP A 344 -11.42 -9.39 -16.72
N VAL A 345 -11.22 -10.70 -16.55
CA VAL A 345 -12.21 -11.59 -15.93
C VAL A 345 -12.04 -11.57 -14.41
N GLU A 346 -12.64 -10.59 -13.75
CA GLU A 346 -12.60 -10.46 -12.29
C GLU A 346 -13.91 -10.94 -11.64
N TYR A 347 -13.81 -11.74 -10.57
CA TYR A 347 -14.95 -12.13 -9.73
C TYR A 347 -14.83 -11.53 -8.34
N ARG A 348 -15.96 -11.12 -7.77
CA ARG A 348 -16.04 -10.62 -6.39
C ARG A 348 -17.13 -11.33 -5.60
N ILE A 349 -16.93 -11.47 -4.28
CA ILE A 349 -18.03 -11.87 -3.37
C ILE A 349 -18.85 -10.62 -3.04
N ALA A 350 -20.04 -10.55 -3.62
CA ALA A 350 -20.99 -9.45 -3.52
C ALA A 350 -22.11 -9.72 -2.48
N ASP A 351 -23.14 -8.86 -2.42
CA ASP A 351 -24.31 -8.95 -1.52
C ASP A 351 -24.99 -10.34 -1.50
N THR A 352 -24.89 -11.07 -2.61
CA THR A 352 -25.44 -12.42 -2.73
C THR A 352 -24.65 -13.50 -1.97
N GLY A 353 -23.46 -13.17 -1.46
CA GLY A 353 -22.53 -14.11 -0.83
C GLY A 353 -21.97 -15.14 -1.81
N LYS A 354 -21.85 -14.77 -3.09
CA LYS A 354 -21.40 -15.63 -4.19
C LYS A 354 -20.40 -14.93 -5.08
N TRP A 355 -19.55 -15.72 -5.74
CA TRP A 355 -18.71 -15.22 -6.83
C TRP A 355 -19.59 -14.69 -7.95
N THR A 356 -19.45 -13.39 -8.20
CA THR A 356 -20.16 -12.69 -9.27
C THR A 356 -19.12 -11.99 -10.12
N LEU A 357 -19.24 -12.09 -11.44
CA LEU A 357 -18.38 -11.32 -12.33
C LEU A 357 -18.54 -9.85 -11.99
N THR A 358 -17.44 -9.13 -11.89
CA THR A 358 -17.47 -7.68 -11.68
C THR A 358 -18.30 -6.99 -12.78
N SER A 359 -18.29 -7.57 -13.99
CA SER A 359 -19.12 -7.11 -15.10
C SER A 359 -20.62 -7.40 -15.02
N ASP A 360 -21.05 -8.20 -14.05
CA ASP A 360 -22.46 -8.43 -13.74
C ASP A 360 -22.93 -7.61 -12.52
N LEU A 361 -22.01 -6.96 -11.80
CA LEU A 361 -22.33 -6.18 -10.61
C LEU A 361 -22.83 -4.78 -10.98
N GLU A 362 -24.04 -4.45 -10.52
CA GLU A 362 -24.55 -3.08 -10.53
C GLU A 362 -23.86 -2.28 -9.42
N SER A 363 -22.86 -1.48 -9.76
CA SER A 363 -22.31 -0.53 -8.79
C SER A 363 -23.29 0.62 -8.54
N THR A 364 -23.30 1.10 -7.30
CA THR A 364 -24.11 2.27 -6.95
C THR A 364 -23.40 3.60 -7.25
N GLY A 365 -22.15 3.54 -7.72
CA GLY A 365 -21.30 4.67 -8.07
C GLY A 365 -20.29 5.00 -6.98
N THR A 366 -19.71 6.20 -7.06
CA THR A 366 -18.68 6.66 -6.12
C THR A 366 -19.09 7.97 -5.49
N LYS A 367 -18.96 8.06 -4.18
CA LYS A 367 -19.20 9.29 -3.44
C LYS A 367 -17.88 9.99 -3.20
N ILE A 368 -17.77 11.23 -3.64
CA ILE A 368 -16.62 12.08 -3.33
C ILE A 368 -16.89 12.82 -2.03
N SER A 369 -15.96 12.74 -1.09
CA SER A 369 -16.04 13.40 0.21
C SER A 369 -14.66 13.88 0.61
N GLU A 370 -14.51 15.19 0.82
CA GLU A 370 -13.24 15.85 1.16
C GLU A 370 -12.14 15.50 0.14
N ASN A 371 -11.11 14.77 0.55
CA ASN A 371 -10.01 14.30 -0.29
C ASN A 371 -10.16 12.84 -0.74
N CYS A 372 -11.32 12.22 -0.52
CA CYS A 372 -11.53 10.80 -0.71
C CYS A 372 -12.63 10.48 -1.74
N ALA A 373 -12.42 9.38 -2.46
CA ALA A 373 -13.39 8.71 -3.31
C ALA A 373 -13.84 7.42 -2.61
N ILE A 374 -15.14 7.31 -2.33
CA ILE A 374 -15.75 6.19 -1.60
C ILE A 374 -16.57 5.34 -2.57
N PHE A 375 -16.10 4.13 -2.82
CA PHE A 375 -16.59 3.22 -3.85
C PHE A 375 -17.67 2.29 -3.31
N TYR A 376 -18.65 1.96 -4.16
CA TYR A 376 -19.78 1.08 -3.84
C TYR A 376 -19.98 0.03 -4.94
N GLU A 377 -19.00 -0.85 -5.09
CA GLU A 377 -18.82 -1.67 -6.31
C GLU A 377 -19.38 -3.09 -6.20
N THR A 378 -19.84 -3.49 -5.02
CA THR A 378 -20.25 -4.88 -4.72
C THR A 378 -21.76 -5.11 -4.82
N GLY A 379 -22.53 -4.12 -5.28
CA GLY A 379 -24.00 -4.15 -5.22
C GLY A 379 -24.59 -4.04 -3.81
N ILE A 380 -23.73 -3.93 -2.78
CA ILE A 380 -24.11 -3.73 -1.36
C ILE A 380 -24.41 -2.22 -1.13
N ILE A 381 -25.28 -1.91 -0.16
CA ILE A 381 -25.55 -0.53 0.30
C ILE A 381 -24.31 0.09 0.98
N GLU A 382 -23.43 -0.75 1.50
CA GLU A 382 -22.19 -0.38 2.20
C GLU A 382 -21.06 -0.14 1.18
N PRO A 383 -20.11 0.75 1.47
CA PRO A 383 -18.97 0.96 0.59
C PRO A 383 -18.13 -0.31 0.47
N SER A 384 -17.46 -0.50 -0.67
CA SER A 384 -16.47 -1.57 -0.89
C SER A 384 -15.09 -1.11 -0.42
N SER A 385 -14.71 0.09 -0.83
CA SER A 385 -13.41 0.68 -0.54
C SER A 385 -13.46 2.20 -0.54
N GLU A 386 -12.41 2.82 -0.03
CA GLU A 386 -12.20 4.27 -0.03
C GLU A 386 -10.76 4.57 -0.44
N ILE A 387 -10.55 5.50 -1.38
CA ILE A 387 -9.23 5.99 -1.76
C ILE A 387 -9.14 7.48 -1.41
N CYS A 388 -8.20 7.84 -0.54
CA CYS A 388 -7.94 9.21 -0.13
C CYS A 388 -6.64 9.73 -0.74
N PHE A 389 -6.61 10.98 -1.17
CA PHE A 389 -5.46 11.61 -1.82
C PHE A 389 -4.86 12.74 -0.96
N ILE A 390 -3.53 12.85 -0.96
CA ILE A 390 -2.80 13.95 -0.32
C ILE A 390 -1.94 14.63 -1.38
N ARG A 391 -2.21 15.92 -1.64
CA ARG A 391 -1.55 16.67 -2.72
C ARG A 391 -0.20 17.21 -2.27
N LYS A 392 0.84 16.99 -3.06
CA LYS A 392 2.19 17.54 -2.87
C LYS A 392 2.50 18.55 -3.97
N ASP A 393 2.80 19.79 -3.58
CA ASP A 393 3.27 20.81 -4.50
C ASP A 393 4.75 20.62 -4.81
N VAL A 394 5.03 20.32 -6.08
CA VAL A 394 6.38 20.14 -6.62
C VAL A 394 6.77 21.27 -7.58
N SER A 395 5.96 22.32 -7.68
CA SER A 395 6.23 23.49 -8.51
C SER A 395 7.58 24.13 -8.20
N GLY A 396 8.36 24.44 -9.24
CA GLY A 396 9.67 25.07 -9.12
C GLY A 396 10.78 24.18 -8.56
N LYS A 397 10.50 22.90 -8.28
CA LYS A 397 11.53 21.90 -7.94
C LYS A 397 12.13 21.33 -9.24
N GLN A 398 13.36 20.85 -9.18
CA GLN A 398 14.04 20.33 -10.37
C GLN A 398 13.56 18.91 -10.72
N VAL A 399 13.53 18.57 -12.02
CA VAL A 399 13.16 17.22 -12.49
C VAL A 399 13.96 16.13 -11.76
N ARG A 400 15.30 16.25 -11.71
CA ARG A 400 16.17 15.27 -11.03
C ARG A 400 15.88 15.07 -9.54
N ASP A 401 15.22 16.05 -8.92
CA ASP A 401 14.94 16.04 -7.48
C ASP A 401 13.60 15.39 -7.17
N ILE A 402 12.73 15.21 -8.18
CA ILE A 402 11.36 14.71 -8.03
C ILE A 402 11.16 13.41 -8.79
N VAL A 403 11.82 13.24 -9.94
CA VAL A 403 11.79 12.03 -10.77
C VAL A 403 13.24 11.72 -11.22
N PRO A 404 14.08 11.20 -10.31
CA PRO A 404 15.53 11.25 -10.43
C PRO A 404 16.11 10.46 -11.61
N ASP A 405 15.49 9.34 -11.97
CA ASP A 405 15.97 8.46 -13.03
C ASP A 405 15.32 8.74 -14.40
N PHE A 406 14.39 9.71 -14.46
CA PHE A 406 13.61 10.01 -15.66
C PHE A 406 14.45 10.41 -16.87
N CYS A 407 15.40 11.33 -16.68
CA CYS A 407 16.28 11.77 -17.77
C CYS A 407 17.50 10.84 -17.97
N SER A 408 17.55 9.65 -17.36
CA SER A 408 18.68 8.72 -17.49
C SER A 408 18.65 8.02 -18.84
N ASP A 409 19.81 7.89 -19.51
CA ASP A 409 19.95 7.06 -20.72
C ASP A 409 20.25 5.57 -20.40
N GLY A 410 20.21 5.19 -19.13
CA GLY A 410 20.56 3.85 -18.64
C GLY A 410 22.06 3.50 -18.75
N GLN A 411 22.90 4.38 -19.30
CA GLN A 411 24.35 4.23 -19.48
C GLN A 411 25.16 5.27 -18.70
N GLY A 412 24.51 6.01 -17.80
CA GLY A 412 25.10 7.05 -16.96
C GLY A 412 25.24 8.41 -17.66
N GLY A 413 24.60 8.58 -18.82
CA GLY A 413 24.38 9.85 -19.49
C GLY A 413 22.96 10.38 -19.26
N VAL A 414 22.62 11.42 -20.04
CA VAL A 414 21.31 12.08 -20.00
C VAL A 414 20.63 11.83 -21.33
N LEU A 415 19.35 11.44 -21.29
CA LEU A 415 18.50 11.25 -22.46
C LEU A 415 18.51 12.51 -23.35
N GLU A 416 18.66 12.34 -24.66
CA GLU A 416 18.73 13.47 -25.59
C GLU A 416 17.40 14.24 -25.61
N GLY A 417 17.43 15.52 -25.21
CA GLY A 417 16.24 16.38 -25.15
C GLY A 417 15.71 16.62 -23.73
N CYS A 418 16.04 15.74 -22.78
CA CYS A 418 15.64 15.86 -21.38
C CYS A 418 16.59 16.78 -20.60
N ASP A 419 16.06 17.74 -19.84
CA ASP A 419 16.83 18.62 -18.96
C ASP A 419 16.57 18.28 -17.48
N PRO A 420 17.49 17.52 -16.82
CA PRO A 420 17.31 17.14 -15.42
C PRO A 420 17.35 18.34 -14.45
N LEU A 421 17.80 19.52 -14.90
CA LEU A 421 17.86 20.75 -14.11
C LEU A 421 16.70 21.70 -14.40
N ALA A 422 15.78 21.33 -15.30
CA ALA A 422 14.60 22.12 -15.55
C ALA A 422 13.72 22.18 -14.30
N ASP A 423 13.19 23.36 -14.04
CA ASP A 423 12.25 23.59 -12.94
C ASP A 423 10.86 23.15 -13.40
N LEU A 424 10.18 22.36 -12.57
CA LEU A 424 8.79 21.97 -12.78
C LEU A 424 7.92 23.23 -12.87
N PRO A 425 6.98 23.31 -13.82
CA PRO A 425 6.09 24.47 -13.96
C PRO A 425 5.28 24.77 -12.69
N SER A 426 4.68 25.97 -12.66
CA SER A 426 3.66 26.27 -11.64
C SER A 426 2.45 25.36 -11.81
N ASP A 427 1.82 24.99 -10.69
CA ASP A 427 0.66 24.08 -10.65
C ASP A 427 1.04 22.62 -10.97
N SER A 428 2.31 22.26 -10.81
CA SER A 428 2.77 20.87 -10.83
C SER A 428 2.55 20.23 -9.46
N PHE A 429 1.61 19.29 -9.42
CA PHE A 429 1.28 18.50 -8.23
C PHE A 429 1.50 17.00 -8.48
N VAL A 430 1.84 16.30 -7.41
CA VAL A 430 1.83 14.83 -7.32
C VAL A 430 1.06 14.43 -6.07
N TYR A 431 0.56 13.21 -5.99
CA TYR A 431 -0.28 12.79 -4.87
C TYR A 431 0.25 11.51 -4.22
N ASP A 432 0.15 11.46 -2.89
CA ASP A 432 0.06 10.17 -2.21
C ASP A 432 -1.40 9.73 -2.23
N ALA A 433 -1.63 8.43 -2.36
CA ALA A 433 -2.96 7.83 -2.26
C ALA A 433 -3.00 6.78 -1.13
N SER A 434 -4.14 6.62 -0.48
CA SER A 434 -4.36 5.59 0.54
C SER A 434 -5.68 4.89 0.27
N LEU A 435 -5.62 3.60 -0.05
CA LEU A 435 -6.75 2.70 -0.17
C LEU A 435 -7.13 2.17 1.22
N THR A 436 -8.42 2.10 1.51
CA THR A 436 -9.01 1.46 2.69
C THR A 436 -10.10 0.49 2.25
N ILE A 437 -10.05 -0.74 2.74
CA ILE A 437 -11.15 -1.71 2.56
C ILE A 437 -12.23 -1.42 3.59
N ALA A 438 -13.45 -1.20 3.12
CA ALA A 438 -14.56 -0.84 3.99
C ALA A 438 -15.02 -2.02 4.88
N GLU A 439 -15.62 -1.66 6.01
CA GLU A 439 -16.35 -2.61 6.85
C GLU A 439 -17.57 -3.14 6.09
N ASN A 440 -17.69 -4.47 6.01
CA ASN A 440 -18.80 -5.14 5.35
C ASN A 440 -19.16 -6.47 6.03
N GLU A 441 -20.29 -7.07 5.66
CA GLU A 441 -20.81 -8.30 6.28
C GLU A 441 -19.94 -9.55 6.08
N PHE A 442 -19.07 -9.55 5.07
CA PHE A 442 -18.13 -10.64 4.78
C PHE A 442 -16.75 -10.40 5.40
N GLY A 443 -16.55 -9.27 6.09
CA GLY A 443 -15.32 -8.94 6.81
C GLY A 443 -14.15 -8.55 5.92
N GLY A 444 -14.39 -8.19 4.66
CA GLY A 444 -13.37 -7.68 3.75
C GLY A 444 -13.75 -7.81 2.28
N GLU A 445 -12.78 -7.55 1.41
CA GLU A 445 -12.90 -7.63 -0.04
C GLU A 445 -12.27 -8.93 -0.55
N TYR A 446 -13.01 -9.64 -1.39
CA TYR A 446 -12.60 -10.90 -2.00
C TYR A 446 -12.60 -10.75 -3.51
N ILE A 447 -11.47 -11.01 -4.15
CA ILE A 447 -11.29 -10.91 -5.60
C ILE A 447 -10.73 -12.25 -6.10
N LEU A 448 -11.27 -12.81 -7.19
CA LEU A 448 -10.61 -13.88 -7.96
C LEU A 448 -10.31 -13.38 -9.37
N TRP A 449 -9.15 -13.77 -9.88
CA TRP A 449 -8.74 -13.49 -11.26
C TRP A 449 -8.98 -14.74 -12.11
N GLY A 450 -10.01 -14.68 -12.94
CA GLY A 450 -10.28 -15.64 -14.00
C GLY A 450 -9.39 -15.40 -15.22
N GLY A 451 -9.46 -16.27 -16.22
CA GLY A 451 -8.78 -16.07 -17.50
C GLY A 451 -9.69 -16.34 -18.68
N ASP A 452 -9.58 -15.52 -19.72
CA ASP A 452 -10.25 -15.58 -21.02
C ASP A 452 -9.68 -16.69 -21.95
N GLY A 453 -9.38 -17.85 -21.39
CA GLY A 453 -8.50 -18.79 -22.10
C GLY A 453 -7.93 -19.89 -21.22
N TRP A 454 -8.04 -19.73 -19.91
CA TRP A 454 -7.42 -20.57 -18.91
C TRP A 454 -8.47 -21.11 -17.93
N GLY A 455 -8.62 -22.43 -17.85
CA GLY A 455 -9.61 -23.08 -16.98
C GLY A 455 -9.20 -23.15 -15.49
N GLY A 456 -8.21 -22.38 -15.07
CA GLY A 456 -7.70 -22.37 -13.70
C GLY A 456 -6.66 -23.45 -13.36
N TYR A 457 -6.29 -23.51 -12.09
CA TYR A 457 -5.22 -24.35 -11.54
C TYR A 457 -5.46 -25.87 -11.62
N LEU A 458 -6.67 -26.28 -12.00
CA LEU A 458 -7.03 -27.68 -12.22
C LEU A 458 -7.34 -28.03 -13.69
N ALA A 459 -7.36 -27.07 -14.60
CA ALA A 459 -7.84 -27.25 -15.99
C ALA A 459 -7.06 -28.29 -16.81
N ALA A 460 -5.75 -28.38 -16.59
CA ALA A 460 -4.87 -29.26 -17.35
C ALA A 460 -5.15 -30.76 -17.12
N TYR A 461 -6.03 -31.08 -16.16
CA TYR A 461 -6.29 -32.43 -15.67
C TYR A 461 -7.80 -32.73 -15.72
N ALA A 462 -8.35 -32.74 -16.94
CA ALA A 462 -9.72 -33.20 -17.19
C ALA A 462 -9.99 -34.50 -16.39
N ASN A 463 -11.09 -34.54 -15.63
CA ASN A 463 -11.57 -35.58 -14.68
C ASN A 463 -11.34 -35.35 -13.17
N GLU A 464 -10.77 -34.23 -12.72
CA GLU A 464 -10.72 -33.88 -11.29
C GLU A 464 -11.97 -33.12 -10.81
N ASP A 465 -12.35 -33.30 -9.54
CA ASP A 465 -13.44 -32.56 -8.90
C ASP A 465 -13.04 -31.08 -8.78
N GLN A 466 -13.72 -30.19 -9.49
CA GLN A 466 -13.40 -28.75 -9.58
C GLN A 466 -13.81 -27.98 -8.31
N THR A 467 -13.62 -28.58 -7.14
CA THR A 467 -13.91 -28.00 -5.82
C THR A 467 -12.60 -27.69 -5.08
N ILE A 468 -12.66 -26.87 -4.03
CA ILE A 468 -11.50 -26.66 -3.15
C ILE A 468 -10.98 -27.97 -2.54
N GLN A 469 -11.89 -28.92 -2.24
CA GLN A 469 -11.47 -30.23 -1.75
C GLN A 469 -10.75 -31.03 -2.85
N GLY A 470 -11.28 -31.03 -4.08
CA GLY A 470 -10.64 -31.69 -5.20
C GLY A 470 -9.29 -31.07 -5.56
N PHE A 471 -9.15 -29.74 -5.41
CA PHE A 471 -7.87 -29.04 -5.52
C PHE A 471 -6.86 -29.57 -4.50
N ILE A 472 -7.22 -29.61 -3.22
CA ILE A 472 -6.35 -30.13 -2.15
C ILE A 472 -5.99 -31.61 -2.41
N ASP A 473 -6.98 -32.44 -2.71
CA ASP A 473 -6.79 -33.87 -2.94
C ASP A 473 -5.90 -34.14 -4.16
N GLY A 474 -6.05 -33.33 -5.21
CA GLY A 474 -5.25 -33.40 -6.43
C GLY A 474 -3.76 -33.15 -6.16
N PHE A 475 -3.42 -32.11 -5.39
CA PHE A 475 -2.04 -31.82 -4.99
C PHE A 475 -1.46 -32.89 -4.04
N LEU A 476 -2.25 -33.36 -3.07
CA LEU A 476 -1.79 -34.38 -2.12
C LEU A 476 -1.67 -35.79 -2.75
N GLY A 477 -2.46 -36.08 -3.79
CA GLY A 477 -2.45 -37.34 -4.50
C GLY A 477 -1.19 -37.58 -5.35
N GLU A 478 -0.50 -36.50 -5.73
CA GLU A 478 0.68 -36.53 -6.59
C GLU A 478 1.86 -35.77 -5.95
N PRO A 479 2.84 -36.45 -5.32
CA PRO A 479 3.89 -35.80 -4.53
C PRO A 479 4.79 -34.79 -5.25
N ASN A 480 4.82 -34.83 -6.59
CA ASN A 480 5.60 -33.91 -7.42
C ASN A 480 4.74 -32.82 -8.07
N ARG A 481 3.43 -32.79 -7.79
CA ARG A 481 2.52 -31.78 -8.33
C ARG A 481 2.81 -30.43 -7.69
N TYR A 482 2.88 -29.43 -8.55
CA TYR A 482 3.02 -28.02 -8.20
C TYR A 482 2.23 -27.20 -9.23
N ALA A 483 1.95 -25.95 -8.88
CA ALA A 483 1.53 -24.93 -9.83
C ALA A 483 2.36 -23.67 -9.60
N SER A 484 2.16 -22.65 -10.43
CA SER A 484 2.92 -21.40 -10.34
C SER A 484 2.00 -20.17 -10.33
N LYS A 485 2.46 -19.10 -9.71
CA LYS A 485 1.86 -17.76 -9.70
C LYS A 485 2.96 -16.71 -9.92
N GLY A 486 2.55 -15.51 -10.29
CA GLY A 486 3.43 -14.37 -10.56
C GLY A 486 3.86 -14.32 -12.01
N ASP A 487 4.51 -13.23 -12.37
CA ASP A 487 4.97 -12.95 -13.73
C ASP A 487 5.87 -14.08 -14.22
N ASP A 488 5.64 -14.52 -15.47
CA ASP A 488 6.37 -15.63 -16.07
C ASP A 488 6.44 -16.91 -15.20
N CYS A 489 5.46 -17.12 -14.32
CA CYS A 489 5.40 -18.26 -13.40
C CYS A 489 6.57 -18.30 -12.39
N ASN A 490 7.08 -17.13 -12.01
CA ASN A 490 8.25 -16.94 -11.15
C ASN A 490 8.13 -17.49 -9.72
N THR A 491 6.95 -17.95 -9.27
CA THR A 491 6.76 -18.49 -7.92
C THR A 491 5.98 -19.79 -7.96
N ALA A 492 6.58 -20.90 -7.52
CA ALA A 492 5.94 -22.21 -7.49
C ALA A 492 5.27 -22.51 -6.14
N PHE A 493 4.20 -23.29 -6.13
CA PHE A 493 3.53 -23.73 -4.90
C PHE A 493 2.95 -25.14 -4.98
N ARG A 494 2.75 -25.76 -3.81
CA ARG A 494 2.04 -27.03 -3.65
C ARG A 494 1.40 -27.20 -2.27
N ILE A 495 0.34 -28.01 -2.18
CA ILE A 495 -0.25 -28.38 -0.89
C ILE A 495 0.60 -29.46 -0.23
N LYS A 496 1.10 -29.17 0.99
CA LYS A 496 1.98 -30.06 1.77
C LYS A 496 1.18 -30.99 2.68
N SER A 497 0.13 -30.48 3.31
CA SER A 497 -0.74 -31.25 4.19
C SER A 497 -2.10 -30.59 4.35
N TYR A 498 -3.11 -31.37 4.69
CA TYR A 498 -4.45 -30.89 5.04
C TYR A 498 -5.06 -31.77 6.13
N ASP A 499 -5.62 -31.12 7.15
CA ASP A 499 -6.44 -31.72 8.20
C ASP A 499 -7.92 -31.40 7.90
N THR A 500 -8.70 -32.45 7.65
CA THR A 500 -10.11 -32.35 7.30
C THR A 500 -11.00 -31.99 8.50
N GLU A 501 -10.58 -32.29 9.73
CA GLU A 501 -11.36 -31.97 10.93
C GLU A 501 -11.22 -30.48 11.26
N ASP A 502 -9.99 -29.97 11.20
CA ASP A 502 -9.67 -28.57 11.50
C ASP A 502 -9.85 -27.64 10.29
N ARG A 503 -10.12 -28.19 9.10
CA ARG A 503 -10.20 -27.46 7.83
C ARG A 503 -8.99 -26.55 7.62
N SER A 504 -7.81 -27.05 7.95
CA SER A 504 -6.56 -26.28 7.88
C SER A 504 -5.41 -27.15 7.37
N GLY A 505 -4.37 -26.52 6.86
CA GLY A 505 -3.26 -27.26 6.25
C GLY A 505 -2.01 -26.42 6.12
N LEU A 506 -1.04 -26.99 5.40
CA LEU A 506 0.21 -26.31 5.07
C LEU A 506 0.35 -26.25 3.55
N ILE A 507 0.67 -25.08 3.03
CA ILE A 507 1.04 -24.83 1.65
C ILE A 507 2.53 -24.50 1.60
N GLU A 508 3.24 -25.09 0.65
CA GLU A 508 4.65 -24.80 0.38
C GLU A 508 4.78 -23.91 -0.84
N TRP A 509 5.68 -22.95 -0.76
CA TRP A 509 6.05 -22.00 -1.80
C TRP A 509 7.54 -22.11 -2.08
N ALA A 510 7.94 -21.82 -3.31
CA ALA A 510 9.32 -21.89 -3.74
C ALA A 510 9.63 -20.83 -4.80
N ASP A 511 10.83 -20.29 -4.72
CA ASP A 511 11.35 -19.35 -5.71
C ASP A 511 11.57 -20.08 -7.04
N ALA A 512 11.02 -19.52 -8.12
CA ALA A 512 11.18 -19.99 -9.48
C ALA A 512 11.52 -18.83 -10.43
N SER A 513 12.08 -17.72 -9.91
CA SER A 513 12.42 -16.50 -10.66
C SER A 513 13.50 -16.68 -11.73
N ASP A 514 14.24 -17.80 -11.70
CA ASP A 514 15.27 -18.13 -12.69
C ASP A 514 14.72 -18.70 -14.01
N ARG A 515 13.39 -18.78 -14.18
CA ARG A 515 12.70 -19.52 -15.27
C ARG A 515 11.44 -18.81 -15.76
N ASP A 516 10.90 -19.31 -16.88
CA ASP A 516 9.62 -18.88 -17.47
C ASP A 516 8.56 -20.01 -17.41
N CYS A 517 7.29 -19.68 -17.70
CA CYS A 517 6.16 -20.60 -17.70
C CYS A 517 6.31 -21.82 -18.64
N ASN A 518 7.23 -21.79 -19.61
CA ASN A 518 7.44 -22.87 -20.59
C ASN A 518 8.48 -23.90 -20.10
N VAL A 519 9.21 -23.60 -19.02
CA VAL A 519 10.21 -24.49 -18.44
C VAL A 519 9.68 -25.13 -17.16
N GLY A 520 9.73 -26.47 -17.09
CA GLY A 520 9.31 -27.18 -15.88
C GLY A 520 10.16 -26.82 -14.65
N PHE A 521 9.50 -26.74 -13.50
CA PHE A 521 10.11 -26.48 -12.20
C PHE A 521 10.41 -27.80 -11.48
N VAL A 522 11.52 -27.82 -10.74
CA VAL A 522 11.97 -28.98 -9.96
C VAL A 522 12.17 -28.53 -8.51
N TRP A 523 11.28 -28.96 -7.63
CA TRP A 523 11.25 -28.53 -6.22
C TRP A 523 12.59 -28.70 -5.49
N ALA A 524 13.37 -29.73 -5.82
CA ALA A 524 14.65 -30.00 -5.17
C ALA A 524 15.76 -29.00 -5.51
N ASP A 525 15.56 -28.19 -6.56
CA ASP A 525 16.51 -27.19 -7.04
C ASP A 525 16.17 -25.78 -6.53
N ALA A 526 15.10 -25.61 -5.74
CA ALA A 526 14.69 -24.31 -5.21
C ALA A 526 15.68 -23.81 -4.16
N ASP A 527 16.23 -22.61 -4.37
CA ASP A 527 17.16 -21.97 -3.44
C ASP A 527 16.43 -21.46 -2.18
N THR A 528 15.20 -20.97 -2.36
CA THR A 528 14.36 -20.45 -1.28
C THR A 528 13.02 -21.18 -1.27
N THR A 529 12.59 -21.62 -0.08
CA THR A 529 11.27 -22.22 0.13
C THR A 529 10.63 -21.67 1.39
N GLU A 530 9.30 -21.58 1.37
CA GLU A 530 8.49 -21.08 2.47
C GLU A 530 7.34 -22.07 2.72
N THR A 531 6.95 -22.26 3.98
CA THR A 531 5.78 -23.07 4.34
C THR A 531 4.84 -22.21 5.17
N LEU A 532 3.61 -22.03 4.70
CA LEU A 532 2.60 -21.25 5.37
C LEU A 532 1.39 -22.11 5.76
N PRO A 533 0.72 -21.77 6.88
CA PRO A 533 -0.59 -22.33 7.17
C PRO A 533 -1.64 -21.77 6.22
N PHE A 534 -2.61 -22.60 5.84
CA PHE A 534 -3.82 -22.17 5.18
C PHE A 534 -5.06 -22.70 5.92
N THR A 535 -6.20 -22.05 5.70
CA THR A 535 -7.52 -22.47 6.17
C THR A 535 -8.46 -22.67 4.99
N VAL A 536 -9.44 -23.55 5.15
CA VAL A 536 -10.55 -23.71 4.21
C VAL A 536 -11.81 -23.17 4.86
N GLU A 537 -12.31 -22.06 4.36
CA GLU A 537 -13.35 -21.24 4.98
C GLU A 537 -14.62 -21.22 4.13
N GLU A 538 -15.76 -20.96 4.77
CA GLU A 538 -17.01 -20.64 4.06
C GLU A 538 -17.24 -19.14 4.15
N VAL A 539 -17.43 -18.49 2.99
CA VAL A 539 -17.74 -17.07 2.88
C VAL A 539 -19.03 -16.95 2.08
N GLY A 540 -20.11 -16.50 2.71
CA GLY A 540 -21.44 -16.57 2.11
C GLY A 540 -21.82 -18.02 1.82
N SER A 541 -21.95 -18.36 0.54
CA SER A 541 -22.14 -19.74 0.07
C SER A 541 -20.94 -20.34 -0.67
N GLU A 542 -19.82 -19.62 -0.71
CA GLU A 542 -18.59 -20.04 -1.37
C GLU A 542 -17.64 -20.70 -0.38
N THR A 543 -16.96 -21.75 -0.83
CA THR A 543 -15.85 -22.35 -0.10
C THR A 543 -14.55 -21.82 -0.70
N ILE A 544 -13.65 -21.32 0.14
CA ILE A 544 -12.34 -20.80 -0.28
C ILE A 544 -11.21 -21.48 0.49
N LEU A 545 -10.03 -21.54 -0.13
CA LEU A 545 -8.77 -21.76 0.59
C LEU A 545 -8.12 -20.39 0.80
N LYS A 546 -7.77 -20.03 2.04
CA LYS A 546 -7.11 -18.77 2.38
C LYS A 546 -5.76 -19.02 3.02
N THR A 547 -4.73 -18.34 2.55
CA THR A 547 -3.38 -18.34 3.11
C THR A 547 -2.87 -16.91 3.19
N ARG A 548 -1.95 -16.63 4.11
CA ARG A 548 -1.19 -15.37 4.04
C ARG A 548 -0.45 -15.30 2.70
N THR A 549 -0.33 -14.11 2.14
CA THR A 549 0.42 -13.92 0.90
C THR A 549 1.89 -14.24 1.15
N PRO A 550 2.46 -15.22 0.43
CA PRO A 550 3.80 -15.71 0.67
C PRO A 550 4.84 -14.63 0.40
N VAL A 551 5.79 -14.58 1.31
CA VAL A 551 7.03 -13.82 1.28
C VAL A 551 7.75 -14.02 -0.07
N VAL A 552 7.96 -15.28 -0.47
CA VAL A 552 8.65 -15.59 -1.74
C VAL A 552 7.95 -14.99 -2.98
N LEU A 553 6.62 -14.93 -2.98
CA LEU A 553 5.87 -14.30 -4.09
C LEU A 553 6.11 -12.78 -4.13
N ARG A 554 6.13 -12.10 -2.98
CA ARG A 554 6.37 -10.65 -2.91
C ARG A 554 7.77 -10.26 -3.35
N VAL A 555 8.79 -11.09 -3.06
CA VAL A 555 10.15 -10.87 -3.56
C VAL A 555 10.19 -10.92 -5.08
N ASN A 556 9.51 -11.90 -5.66
CA ASN A 556 9.51 -12.11 -7.11
C ASN A 556 8.56 -11.14 -7.83
N ASN A 557 7.58 -10.58 -7.11
CA ASN A 557 6.57 -9.67 -7.63
C ASN A 557 6.42 -8.50 -6.63
N PRO A 558 7.29 -7.47 -6.70
CA PRO A 558 7.32 -6.36 -5.73
C PRO A 558 6.01 -5.56 -5.61
N ASP A 559 5.13 -5.67 -6.62
CA ASP A 559 3.78 -5.10 -6.65
C ASP A 559 2.74 -5.88 -5.86
N GLU A 560 3.06 -7.09 -5.41
CA GLU A 560 2.17 -7.91 -4.61
C GLU A 560 2.00 -7.32 -3.20
N ARG A 561 0.91 -6.57 -3.03
CA ARG A 561 0.56 -5.88 -1.79
C ARG A 561 -0.56 -6.57 -1.02
N ASP A 562 -1.24 -7.58 -1.58
CA ASP A 562 -2.41 -8.16 -0.92
C ASP A 562 -2.01 -8.94 0.35
N PRO A 563 -2.79 -8.84 1.45
CA PRO A 563 -2.40 -9.47 2.71
C PRO A 563 -2.64 -10.98 2.73
N TYR A 564 -3.68 -11.44 2.03
CA TYR A 564 -4.00 -12.85 1.88
C TYR A 564 -4.18 -13.23 0.43
N LEU A 565 -3.65 -14.39 0.08
CA LEU A 565 -3.95 -15.09 -1.15
C LEU A 565 -5.11 -16.05 -0.88
N ILE A 566 -6.05 -16.11 -1.82
CA ILE A 566 -7.15 -17.07 -1.80
C ILE A 566 -7.16 -17.94 -3.06
N PHE A 567 -7.79 -19.10 -2.94
CA PHE A 567 -8.22 -19.90 -4.08
C PHE A 567 -9.73 -20.16 -3.94
N GLY A 568 -10.45 -19.98 -5.05
CA GLY A 568 -11.90 -20.11 -5.09
C GLY A 568 -12.36 -20.82 -6.36
N GLN A 569 -13.56 -21.39 -6.28
CA GLN A 569 -14.24 -22.02 -7.42
C GLN A 569 -15.14 -20.99 -8.10
N ALA A 570 -14.91 -20.72 -9.39
CA ALA A 570 -15.73 -19.80 -10.17
C ALA A 570 -16.03 -20.36 -11.57
N PRO A 571 -17.09 -19.90 -12.26
CA PRO A 571 -17.41 -20.36 -13.61
C PRO A 571 -16.25 -20.19 -14.60
N ASN A 572 -16.03 -21.18 -15.45
CA ASN A 572 -15.08 -21.09 -16.56
C ASN A 572 -15.74 -20.40 -17.77
N LEU A 573 -15.08 -19.41 -18.36
CA LEU A 573 -15.59 -18.68 -19.52
C LEU A 573 -15.25 -19.31 -20.88
N LEU A 574 -14.57 -20.46 -20.91
CA LEU A 574 -14.24 -21.21 -22.14
C LEU A 574 -15.43 -21.94 -22.81
N GLY A 575 -16.65 -21.81 -22.27
CA GLY A 575 -17.85 -22.42 -22.83
C GLY A 575 -18.02 -23.92 -22.54
N GLU A 576 -17.27 -24.46 -21.58
CA GLU A 576 -17.52 -25.76 -20.96
C GLU A 576 -18.39 -25.55 -19.71
N ASP A 577 -19.40 -26.40 -19.46
CA ASP A 577 -20.30 -26.32 -18.29
C ASP A 577 -19.59 -26.63 -16.94
N GLU A 578 -18.26 -26.45 -16.85
CA GLU A 578 -17.44 -26.85 -15.70
C GLU A 578 -16.77 -25.62 -15.06
N ASP A 579 -16.86 -25.51 -13.73
CA ASP A 579 -16.16 -24.46 -12.96
C ASP A 579 -14.64 -24.67 -12.98
N GLY A 580 -13.88 -23.61 -12.73
CA GLY A 580 -12.42 -23.65 -12.53
C GLY A 580 -12.02 -23.23 -11.12
N ILE A 581 -10.80 -23.61 -10.71
CA ILE A 581 -10.16 -23.11 -9.49
C ILE A 581 -9.21 -21.98 -9.84
N TYR A 582 -9.51 -20.79 -9.36
CA TYR A 582 -8.75 -19.58 -9.63
C TYR A 582 -8.09 -19.06 -8.36
N SER A 583 -6.92 -18.43 -8.49
CA SER A 583 -6.35 -17.67 -7.39
C SER A 583 -6.94 -16.27 -7.35
N GLY A 584 -6.85 -15.67 -6.18
CA GLY A 584 -7.36 -14.35 -5.89
C GLY A 584 -6.68 -13.74 -4.69
N SER A 585 -7.20 -12.61 -4.25
CA SER A 585 -6.81 -11.99 -2.99
C SER A 585 -7.99 -11.79 -2.05
N PHE A 586 -7.65 -11.73 -0.77
CA PHE A 586 -8.54 -11.26 0.27
C PHE A 586 -7.87 -10.16 1.07
N ALA A 587 -8.53 -9.02 1.17
CA ALA A 587 -8.13 -7.93 2.02
C ALA A 587 -9.19 -7.73 3.12
N PRO A 588 -8.84 -7.86 4.42
CA PRO A 588 -9.84 -7.75 5.48
C PRO A 588 -10.36 -6.33 5.62
N SER A 589 -11.57 -6.15 6.15
CA SER A 589 -12.10 -4.83 6.47
C SER A 589 -11.16 -4.04 7.37
N GLY A 590 -11.03 -2.74 7.08
CA GLY A 590 -10.06 -1.85 7.71
C GLY A 590 -8.62 -2.02 7.23
N TYR A 591 -8.33 -2.97 6.33
CA TYR A 591 -7.02 -3.04 5.67
C TYR A 591 -6.78 -1.75 4.89
N LYS A 592 -5.60 -1.17 5.05
CA LYS A 592 -5.18 0.02 4.30
C LYS A 592 -3.89 -0.22 3.55
N LEU A 593 -3.79 0.38 2.37
CA LEU A 593 -2.60 0.36 1.54
C LEU A 593 -2.26 1.80 1.11
N THR A 594 -1.03 2.22 1.34
CA THR A 594 -0.56 3.56 0.96
C THR A 594 0.32 3.49 -0.29
N TYR A 595 -0.01 4.31 -1.29
CA TYR A 595 0.77 4.57 -2.49
C TYR A 595 1.42 5.94 -2.34
N ALA A 596 2.64 5.97 -1.81
CA ALA A 596 3.39 7.21 -1.67
C ALA A 596 4.13 7.56 -2.96
N PHE A 597 4.13 8.83 -3.35
CA PHE A 597 4.95 9.31 -4.44
C PHE A 597 6.44 9.30 -4.05
N THR A 598 7.21 8.44 -4.71
CA THR A 598 8.65 8.26 -4.48
C THR A 598 9.52 8.74 -5.65
N GLY A 599 8.91 9.30 -6.70
CA GLY A 599 9.61 9.62 -7.94
C GLY A 599 10.00 8.39 -8.77
N ASN A 600 9.60 7.18 -8.35
CA ASN A 600 9.63 6.02 -9.23
C ASN A 600 8.42 6.07 -10.16
N VAL A 601 8.66 5.94 -11.47
CA VAL A 601 7.67 5.94 -12.55
C VAL A 601 7.25 4.54 -13.00
N ASP A 602 7.90 3.50 -12.49
CA ASP A 602 7.55 2.10 -12.76
C ASP A 602 6.19 1.71 -12.13
N TYR A 603 5.67 2.55 -11.22
CA TYR A 603 4.41 2.33 -10.52
C TYR A 603 3.36 3.37 -10.92
N ALA A 604 2.11 3.10 -10.58
CA ALA A 604 1.04 4.06 -10.76
C ALA A 604 1.37 5.41 -10.08
N ILE A 605 1.43 6.47 -10.88
CA ILE A 605 1.63 7.85 -10.41
C ILE A 605 0.33 8.62 -10.52
N PHE A 606 -0.03 9.27 -9.42
CA PHE A 606 -1.10 10.25 -9.36
C PHE A 606 -0.49 11.65 -9.49
N ALA A 607 -0.81 12.37 -10.56
CA ALA A 607 -0.19 13.67 -10.83
C ALA A 607 -1.14 14.68 -11.45
N SER A 608 -0.73 15.95 -11.37
CA SER A 608 -1.41 17.04 -12.07
C SER A 608 -1.22 16.94 -13.58
N ARG A 609 -2.21 17.36 -14.36
CA ARG A 609 -2.06 17.55 -15.82
C ARG A 609 -0.80 18.32 -16.22
N VAL A 610 -0.51 19.43 -15.53
CA VAL A 610 0.65 20.28 -15.84
C VAL A 610 1.97 19.53 -15.64
N PHE A 611 2.06 18.71 -14.59
CA PHE A 611 3.21 17.84 -14.35
C PHE A 611 3.37 16.82 -15.48
N VAL A 612 2.29 16.09 -15.82
CA VAL A 612 2.32 15.05 -16.86
C VAL A 612 2.72 15.62 -18.22
N ASP A 613 2.08 16.70 -18.66
CA ASP A 613 2.38 17.33 -19.96
C ASP A 613 3.85 17.77 -20.05
N PHE A 614 4.39 18.28 -18.94
CA PHE A 614 5.80 18.65 -18.87
C PHE A 614 6.74 17.43 -18.91
N MET A 615 6.40 16.34 -18.22
CA MET A 615 7.21 15.13 -18.25
C MET A 615 7.22 14.48 -19.64
N LEU A 616 6.08 14.44 -20.35
CA LEU A 616 6.02 14.00 -21.75
C LEU A 616 6.93 14.85 -22.65
N GLU A 617 6.93 16.18 -22.48
CA GLU A 617 7.86 17.06 -23.20
C GLU A 617 9.33 16.71 -22.90
N GLN A 618 9.67 16.40 -21.64
CA GLN A 618 11.03 16.01 -21.25
C GLN A 618 11.45 14.66 -21.84
N ALA A 619 10.52 13.71 -21.99
CA ALA A 619 10.77 12.42 -22.65
C ALA A 619 10.87 12.54 -24.18
N GLY A 620 10.34 13.64 -24.75
CA GLY A 620 10.21 13.79 -26.20
C GLY A 620 9.01 13.04 -26.77
N ASP A 621 8.07 12.66 -25.91
CA ASP A 621 6.86 11.93 -26.27
C ASP A 621 5.85 12.84 -26.97
N PRO A 622 4.92 12.27 -27.76
CA PRO A 622 3.82 13.01 -28.35
C PRO A 622 2.93 13.65 -27.27
N GLU A 623 2.59 14.92 -27.47
CA GLU A 623 1.59 15.62 -26.66
C GLU A 623 0.27 14.84 -26.64
N PHE A 624 -0.31 14.69 -25.46
CA PHE A 624 -1.58 13.99 -25.32
C PHE A 624 -2.73 14.75 -25.99
N PRO A 625 -3.54 14.10 -26.84
CA PRO A 625 -4.64 14.76 -27.55
C PRO A 625 -5.90 14.90 -26.66
N TYR A 626 -5.85 15.77 -25.64
CA TYR A 626 -6.96 15.98 -24.70
C TYR A 626 -8.32 16.23 -25.35
N GLU A 627 -8.37 16.94 -26.48
CA GLU A 627 -9.65 17.21 -27.18
C GLU A 627 -10.30 15.93 -27.71
N GLU A 628 -9.54 14.87 -28.00
CA GLU A 628 -10.08 13.59 -28.50
C GLU A 628 -10.65 12.70 -27.39
N PHE A 629 -10.29 12.94 -26.13
CA PHE A 629 -10.63 12.11 -24.97
C PHE A 629 -11.46 12.86 -23.90
N LEU A 630 -11.64 14.17 -24.04
CA LEU A 630 -12.49 14.99 -23.15
C LEU A 630 -13.81 15.43 -23.80
N ASP A 631 -13.95 15.34 -25.13
CA ASP A 631 -15.18 15.65 -25.86
C ASP A 631 -16.08 14.41 -26.00
N ASP A 632 -16.82 14.06 -24.95
CA ASP A 632 -18.21 13.58 -24.99
C ASP A 632 -18.87 13.50 -23.59
#